data_AF-A0A433V6Q3-F1
#
_entry.id   AF-A0A433V6Q3-F1
#
_cell.length_a   1.000
_cell.length_b   1.000
_cell.length_c   1.000
_cell.angle_alpha   90.00
_cell.angle_beta   90.00
_cell.angle_gamma   90.00
#
_symmetry.space_group_name_H-M   'P 1'
#
loop_
_entity.id
_entity.type
_entity.pdbx_description
1 polymer ?
#
loop_
_entity_poly.entity_id
_entity_poly.type
_entity_poly.pdbx_seq_one_letter_code
_entity_poly.pdbx_strand_id
1 'polypeptide(L)' 'MFKILVIDDDPIVRTVLKRTLDNQGYDITITNNGEEGIYYAKQIRPTWRSRK' A
#
# COMPACT_ATOMS: atom_id res chain seq x y z
N MET A 1 -12.06 -7.63 -5.36
CA MET A 1 -10.67 -7.14 -5.52
C MET A 1 -10.26 -6.41 -4.25
N PHE A 2 -9.20 -6.84 -3.57
CA PHE A 2 -8.67 -6.11 -2.41
C PHE A 2 -7.55 -5.19 -2.87
N LYS A 3 -7.60 -3.92 -2.44
CA LYS A 3 -6.57 -2.92 -2.72
C LYS A 3 -5.66 -2.78 -1.52
N ILE A 4 -4.35 -2.92 -1.72
CA ILE A 4 -3.35 -2.84 -0.66
C ILE A 4 -2.48 -1.62 -0.92
N LEU A 5 -2.40 -0.73 0.07
CA LEU A 5 -1.51 0.43 0.04
C LEU A 5 -0.30 0.14 0.92
N VAL A 6 0.89 0.20 0.33
CA VAL A 6 2.17 0.05 1.03
C VAL A 6 2.88 1.39 1.05
N ILE A 7 3.20 1.86 2.24
CA ILE A 7 3.98 3.08 2.48
C ILE A 7 5.21 2.66 3.27
N ASP A 8 6.36 2.69 2.60
CA ASP A 8 7.64 2.30 3.19
C ASP A 8 8.72 3.18 2.57
N ASP A 9 9.73 3.61 3.32
CA ASP A 9 10.84 4.43 2.83
C ASP A 9 11.93 3.59 2.14
N ASP A 10 12.00 2.28 2.43
CA ASP A 10 12.98 1.36 1.87
C ASP A 10 12.54 0.81 0.48
N PRO A 11 13.32 1.06 -0.59
CA PRO A 11 13.02 0.54 -1.93
C PRO A 11 13.07 -1.00 -2.04
N ILE A 12 13.83 -1.67 -1.17
CA ILE A 12 13.94 -3.14 -1.16
C ILE A 12 12.63 -3.73 -0.67
N VAL A 13 12.12 -3.23 0.45
CA VAL A 13 10.86 -3.69 1.05
C VAL A 13 9.69 -3.49 0.08
N ARG A 14 9.62 -2.32 -0.58
CA ARG A 14 8.62 -2.06 -1.62
C ARG A 14 8.65 -3.09 -2.74
N THR A 15 9.82 -3.44 -3.22
CA THR A 15 9.97 -4.37 -4.35
C THR A 15 9.53 -5.78 -3.99
N VAL A 16 9.90 -6.24 -2.79
CA VAL A 16 9.50 -7.56 -2.28
C VAL A 16 7.98 -7.62 -2.06
N LEU A 17 7.41 -6.61 -1.42
CA LEU A 17 5.96 -6.53 -1.18
C LEU A 17 5.18 -6.45 -2.48
N LYS A 18 5.64 -5.64 -3.44
CA LYS A 18 5.03 -5.56 -4.78
C LYS A 18 4.91 -6.95 -5.39
N ARG A 19 6.04 -7.65 -5.53
CA ARG A 19 6.07 -8.97 -6.20
C ARG A 19 5.23 -10.00 -5.48
N THR A 20 5.25 -10.00 -4.15
CA THR A 20 4.53 -10.99 -3.34
C THR A 20 3.02 -10.82 -3.49
N LEU A 21 2.54 -9.59 -3.39
CA LEU A 21 1.11 -9.29 -3.44
C LEU A 21 0.58 -9.30 -4.88
N ASP A 22 1.40 -8.93 -5.86
CA ASP A 22 1.04 -8.91 -7.29
C ASP A 22 0.83 -10.34 -7.80
N ASN A 23 1.72 -11.26 -7.38
CA ASN A 23 1.56 -12.70 -7.62
C ASN A 23 0.29 -13.29 -6.99
N GLN A 24 -0.27 -12.65 -5.95
CA GLN A 24 -1.52 -13.07 -5.32
C GLN A 24 -2.76 -12.46 -6.00
N GLY A 25 -2.60 -11.64 -7.04
CA GLY A 25 -3.69 -10.99 -7.77
C GLY A 25 -4.31 -9.81 -7.03
N TYR A 26 -3.58 -9.20 -6.08
CA TYR A 26 -4.00 -7.98 -5.41
C TYR A 26 -3.61 -6.74 -6.20
N ASP A 27 -4.42 -5.70 -6.06
CA ASP A 27 -4.18 -4.40 -6.70
C ASP A 27 -3.38 -3.52 -5.72
N ILE A 28 -2.07 -3.40 -5.94
CA ILE A 28 -1.14 -2.78 -4.99
C ILE A 28 -0.77 -1.37 -5.43
N THR A 29 -0.90 -0.43 -4.51
CA THR A 29 -0.37 0.93 -4.65
C THR A 29 0.82 1.10 -3.73
N ILE A 30 1.95 1.52 -4.28
CA ILE A 30 3.19 1.75 -3.54
C ILE A 30 3.51 3.23 -3.61
N THR A 31 3.78 3.82 -2.46
CA THR A 31 4.23 5.21 -2.36
C THR A 31 5.37 5.32 -1.38
N ASN A 32 6.28 6.24 -1.67
CA ASN A 32 7.46 6.55 -0.89
C ASN A 32 7.22 7.71 0.09
N ASN A 33 6.05 8.35 0.01
CA ASN A 33 5.75 9.57 0.73
C ASN A 33 4.49 9.36 1.57
N GLY A 34 4.57 9.67 2.86
CA GLY A 34 3.44 9.56 3.78
C GLY A 34 2.25 10.42 3.35
N GLU A 35 2.49 11.58 2.73
CA GLU A 35 1.41 12.46 2.25
C GLU A 35 0.63 11.86 1.08
N GLU A 36 1.32 11.33 0.06
CA GLU A 36 0.70 10.57 -1.02
C GLU A 36 -0.01 9.33 -0.48
N GLY A 37 0.61 8.65 0.48
CA GLY A 37 0.00 7.52 1.19
C GLY A 37 -1.32 7.89 1.86
N ILE A 38 -1.39 9.02 2.54
CA ILE A 38 -2.64 9.51 3.13
C ILE A 38 -3.66 9.88 2.03
N TYR A 39 -3.23 10.46 0.92
CA TYR A 39 -4.10 10.76 -0.22
C TYR A 39 -4.71 9.47 -0.80
N TYR A 40 -3.90 8.46 -1.10
CA TYR A 40 -4.36 7.17 -1.59
C TYR A 40 -5.19 6.43 -0.55
N ALA A 41 -4.83 6.48 0.74
CA ALA A 41 -5.61 5.87 1.81
C ALA A 41 -7.01 6.50 1.94
N LYS A 42 -7.13 7.83 1.76
CA LYS A 42 -8.44 8.50 1.72
C LYS A 42 -9.29 8.06 0.54
N GLN A 43 -8.68 7.82 -0.63
CA GLN A 43 -9.36 7.34 -1.83
C GLN A 43 -9.74 5.85 -1.74
N ILE A 44 -8.87 5.02 -1.12
CA ILE A 44 -8.99 3.57 -1.11
C ILE A 44 -9.97 3.05 -0.04
N ARG A 45 -10.46 3.89 0.90
CA ARG A 45 -11.36 3.48 1.99
C ARG A 45 -10.92 2.13 2.61
N PRO A 46 -9.66 2.02 3.09
CA PRO A 46 -9.16 0.78 3.65
C PRO A 46 -10.05 0.34 4.82
N THR A 47 -10.49 -0.91 4.80
CA THR A 47 -11.36 -1.50 5.83
C THR A 47 -10.68 -1.55 7.20
N TRP A 48 -9.34 -1.47 7.24
CA TRP A 48 -8.55 -1.40 8.46
C TRP A 48 -8.05 0.02 8.71
N ARG A 49 -8.71 0.73 9.64
CA ARG A 49 -8.18 1.95 10.25
C ARG A 49 -7.61 1.56 11.62
N SER A 50 -6.28 1.48 11.73
CA SER A 50 -5.64 1.37 13.04
C SER A 50 -5.95 2.66 13.81
N ARG A 51 -6.97 2.62 14.67
CA ARG A 51 -7.19 3.65 15.70
C ARG A 51 -6.12 3.41 16.76
N LYS A 52 -5.01 4.15 16.66
CA LYS A 52 -4.37 4.62 17.89
C LYS A 52 -5.09 5.88 18.35
#